data_AF-A0A916CZE5-F1
#
_entry.id   AF-A0A916CZE5-F1
#
_cell.length_a   1.000
_cell.length_b   1.000
_cell.length_c   1.000
_cell.angle_alpha   90.00
_cell.angle_beta   90.00
_cell.angle_gamma   90.00
#
_symmetry.space_group_name_H-M   'P 1'
#
loop_
_entity.id
_entity.type
_entity.pdbx_description
1 polymer ?
#
loop_
_entity_poly.entity_id
_entity_poly.type
_entity_poly.pdbx_seq_one_letter_code
_entity_poly.pdbx_strand_id
1 'polypeptide(L)'
;MGPGAVAILAGARPATRSADTHHPFRQESDFLYLTGFDHPHAAAVLSTAGGPEFTLYVEPRERDAETWTGRRPGVEGAVADYGAEEAHPIATFLDAVAKHVEKAKRLFVVLGRDPKLDARLTETIDSLRLRSRLGIVPPSEIVDPRSILHEMRLFKDPLELDSMRRAAAITADAHRAAAREAVAGRFE
;
A
#
# COMPACT_ATOMS: atom_id res chain seq x y z
N MET A 1 -9.43 -13.50 -4.36
CA MET A 1 -8.35 -14.28 -3.69
C MET A 1 -8.78 -15.69 -3.30
N GLY A 2 -10.07 -15.93 -2.99
CA GLY A 2 -10.58 -17.24 -2.54
C GLY A 2 -10.25 -17.52 -1.07
N PRO A 3 -10.72 -18.64 -0.49
CA PRO A 3 -10.57 -18.92 0.93
C PRO A 3 -9.11 -19.24 1.30
N GLY A 4 -8.69 -18.86 2.51
CA GLY A 4 -7.36 -19.16 3.04
C GLY A 4 -6.23 -18.38 2.37
N ALA A 5 -6.51 -17.22 1.79
CA ALA A 5 -5.51 -16.38 1.13
C ALA A 5 -5.09 -15.22 2.02
N VAL A 6 -3.85 -14.77 1.85
CA VAL A 6 -3.33 -13.54 2.47
C VAL A 6 -2.66 -12.72 1.39
N ALA A 7 -2.99 -11.44 1.29
CA ALA A 7 -2.27 -10.47 0.48
C ALA A 7 -1.47 -9.51 1.36
N ILE A 8 -0.22 -9.26 1.00
CA ILE A 8 0.66 -8.30 1.67
C ILE A 8 1.04 -7.23 0.67
N LEU A 9 0.71 -5.98 1.00
CA LEU A 9 0.92 -4.81 0.17
C LEU A 9 1.83 -3.83 0.90
N ALA A 10 2.93 -3.44 0.26
CA ALA A 10 3.81 -2.40 0.78
C ALA A 10 3.44 -1.04 0.18
N GLY A 11 3.23 -0.05 1.04
CA GLY A 11 3.06 1.34 0.65
C GLY A 11 4.37 1.97 0.14
N ALA A 12 4.26 3.11 -0.51
CA ALA A 12 5.39 3.90 -0.96
C ALA A 12 6.14 4.54 0.21
N ARG A 13 7.42 4.81 -0.04
CA ARG A 13 8.28 5.59 0.86
C ARG A 13 8.55 6.97 0.24
N PRO A 14 8.82 8.00 1.06
CA PRO A 14 9.24 9.30 0.55
C PRO A 14 10.48 9.16 -0.37
N ALA A 15 10.45 9.83 -1.52
CA ALA A 15 11.56 9.85 -2.45
C ALA A 15 12.47 11.03 -2.15
N THR A 16 13.75 10.77 -1.88
CA THR A 16 14.75 11.82 -1.66
C THR A 16 14.94 12.65 -2.94
N ARG A 17 14.85 13.97 -2.80
CA ARG A 17 15.15 14.92 -3.88
C ARG A 17 16.60 15.38 -3.83
N SER A 18 17.06 15.82 -2.66
CA SER A 18 18.44 16.23 -2.42
C SER A 18 18.72 16.26 -0.92
N ALA A 19 19.78 15.59 -0.49
CA ALA A 19 20.16 15.46 0.93
C ALA A 19 18.97 15.04 1.82
N ASP A 20 18.52 15.92 2.71
CA ASP A 20 17.42 15.74 3.66
C ASP A 20 16.03 16.15 3.11
N THR A 21 15.97 16.68 1.89
CA THR A 21 14.72 17.09 1.25
C THR A 21 14.10 15.96 0.41
N HIS A 22 12.77 15.90 0.43
CA HIS A 22 11.98 14.90 -0.27
C HIS A 22 11.12 15.54 -1.37
N HIS A 23 10.78 14.76 -2.38
CA HIS A 23 9.69 15.09 -3.30
C HIS A 23 8.34 15.08 -2.58
N PRO A 24 7.32 15.78 -3.10
CA PRO A 24 5.94 15.60 -2.65
C PRO A 24 5.59 14.12 -2.64
N PHE A 25 5.04 13.64 -1.52
CA PHE A 25 4.72 12.24 -1.37
C PHE A 25 3.64 11.82 -2.37
N ARG A 26 3.88 10.69 -3.04
CA ARG A 26 2.89 10.00 -3.86
C ARG A 26 2.87 8.55 -3.44
N GLN A 27 1.70 8.10 -2.99
CA GLN A 27 1.48 6.72 -2.58
C GLN A 27 1.72 5.73 -3.73
N GLU A 28 1.83 4.45 -3.42
CA GLU A 28 1.75 3.36 -4.38
C GLU A 28 0.32 3.21 -4.92
N SER A 29 0.12 2.99 -6.22
CA SER A 29 -1.22 3.06 -6.80
C SER A 29 -2.13 1.87 -6.45
N ASP A 30 -1.59 0.66 -6.41
CA ASP A 30 -2.35 -0.53 -6.01
C ASP A 30 -2.65 -0.50 -4.50
N PHE A 31 -1.71 -0.04 -3.68
CA PHE A 31 -1.90 0.19 -2.25
C PHE A 31 -2.99 1.23 -2.00
N LEU A 32 -2.92 2.40 -2.65
CA LEU A 32 -3.91 3.46 -2.50
C LEU A 32 -5.29 3.00 -2.97
N TYR A 33 -5.36 2.28 -4.10
CA TYR A 33 -6.60 1.75 -4.65
C TYR A 33 -7.33 0.82 -3.68
N LEU A 34 -6.59 -0.05 -2.98
CA LEU A 34 -7.19 -1.02 -2.06
C LEU A 34 -7.46 -0.49 -0.65
N THR A 35 -6.72 0.53 -0.20
CA THR A 35 -6.74 0.96 1.20
C THR A 35 -7.23 2.39 1.41
N GLY A 36 -7.18 3.23 0.38
CA GLY A 36 -7.35 4.68 0.52
C GLY A 36 -6.26 5.37 1.35
N PHE A 37 -5.30 4.64 1.94
CA PHE A 37 -4.32 5.17 2.88
C PHE A 37 -3.20 5.91 2.16
N ASP A 38 -3.16 7.23 2.33
CA ASP A 38 -2.36 8.18 1.55
C ASP A 38 -1.12 8.71 2.28
N HIS A 39 -0.74 8.10 3.41
CA HIS A 39 0.45 8.46 4.18
C HIS A 39 1.62 7.48 3.93
N PRO A 40 2.88 7.94 4.09
CA PRO A 40 4.06 7.11 3.86
C PRO A 40 4.22 6.01 4.92
N HIS A 41 5.20 5.13 4.69
CA HIS A 41 5.64 4.13 5.68
C HIS A 41 4.49 3.25 6.19
N ALA A 42 3.71 2.73 5.25
CA ALA A 42 2.58 1.88 5.54
C ALA A 42 2.72 0.50 4.87
N ALA A 43 2.09 -0.50 5.46
CA ALA A 43 1.85 -1.80 4.85
C ALA A 43 0.43 -2.26 5.18
N ALA A 44 -0.16 -3.05 4.31
CA ALA A 44 -1.50 -3.57 4.47
C ALA A 44 -1.49 -5.08 4.31
N VAL A 45 -2.32 -5.74 5.12
CA VAL A 45 -2.56 -7.18 5.04
C VAL A 45 -4.05 -7.39 4.83
N LEU A 46 -4.40 -8.08 3.75
CA LEU A 46 -5.77 -8.52 3.48
C LEU A 46 -5.84 -10.03 3.67
N SER A 47 -6.78 -10.53 4.48
CA SER A 47 -6.83 -11.95 4.86
C SER A 47 -8.21 -12.55 4.64
N THR A 48 -8.25 -13.71 4.01
CA THR A 48 -9.40 -14.63 4.00
C THR A 48 -9.06 -15.96 4.70
N ALA A 49 -7.98 -15.96 5.49
CA ALA A 49 -7.48 -17.09 6.26
C ALA A 49 -7.91 -17.06 7.74
N GLY A 50 -8.78 -16.11 8.11
CA GLY A 50 -9.29 -15.90 9.47
C GLY A 50 -8.46 -14.91 10.28
N GLY A 51 -9.10 -14.34 11.30
CA GLY A 51 -8.64 -13.10 11.94
C GLY A 51 -9.20 -11.88 11.22
N PRO A 52 -8.59 -10.70 11.44
CA PRO A 52 -9.04 -9.47 10.78
C PRO A 52 -8.89 -9.56 9.26
N GLU A 53 -9.91 -9.14 8.52
CA GLU A 53 -9.89 -9.18 7.05
C GLU A 53 -8.99 -8.09 6.46
N PHE A 54 -8.84 -6.97 7.17
CA PHE A 54 -8.03 -5.84 6.76
C PHE A 54 -7.24 -5.26 7.94
N THR A 55 -5.91 -5.45 7.90
CA THR A 55 -4.98 -4.89 8.89
C THR A 55 -4.06 -3.86 8.25
N LEU A 56 -3.90 -2.71 8.90
CA LEU A 56 -2.93 -1.67 8.52
C LEU A 56 -1.74 -1.63 9.48
N TYR A 57 -0.55 -1.47 8.93
CA TYR A 57 0.68 -1.19 9.67
C TYR A 57 1.13 0.21 9.29
N VAL A 58 1.14 1.14 10.24
CA VAL A 58 1.31 2.58 9.97
C VAL A 58 2.23 3.23 10.99
N GLU A 59 2.77 4.41 10.68
CA GLU A 59 3.48 5.20 11.67
C GLU A 59 2.54 5.64 12.79
N PRO A 60 2.88 5.42 14.07
CA PRO A 60 2.15 6.01 15.19
C PRO A 60 2.17 7.53 15.14
N ARG A 61 1.26 8.14 15.88
CA ARG A 61 1.28 9.60 16.06
C ARG A 61 2.43 9.99 16.97
N GLU A 62 3.18 11.02 16.55
CA GLU A 62 4.23 11.63 17.35
C GLU A 62 4.01 13.14 17.40
N ARG A 63 3.44 13.63 18.49
CA ARG A 63 3.01 15.04 18.63
C ARG A 63 4.11 16.04 18.27
N ASP A 64 5.33 15.78 18.72
CA ASP A 64 6.46 16.68 18.49
C ASP A 64 6.84 16.71 17.00
N ALA A 65 6.80 15.56 16.31
CA ALA A 65 7.08 15.46 14.88
C ALA A 65 5.93 15.99 14.00
N GLU A 66 4.67 15.86 14.43
CA GLU A 66 3.49 16.35 13.71
C GLU A 66 3.48 17.88 13.55
N THR A 67 4.16 18.60 14.44
CA THR A 67 4.35 20.07 14.35
C THR A 67 5.13 20.45 13.09
N TRP A 68 6.02 19.57 12.62
CA TRP A 68 6.90 19.82 11.48
C TRP A 68 6.46 19.09 10.21
N THR A 69 5.97 17.86 10.37
CA THR A 69 5.67 16.96 9.24
C THR A 69 4.18 16.92 8.88
N GLY A 70 3.33 17.61 9.63
CA GLY A 70 1.88 17.54 9.51
C GLY A 70 1.28 16.42 10.35
N ARG A 71 -0.04 16.47 10.52
CA ARG A 71 -0.78 15.44 11.28
C ARG A 71 -0.76 14.12 10.54
N ARG A 72 -0.68 13.02 11.29
CA ARG A 72 -0.79 11.66 10.77
C ARG A 72 -2.02 10.98 11.38
N PRO A 73 -2.69 10.05 10.67
CA PRO A 73 -3.82 9.30 11.22
C PRO A 73 -3.41 8.49 12.47
N GLY A 74 -2.21 7.91 12.44
CA GLY A 74 -1.77 6.97 13.47
C GLY A 74 -2.53 5.64 13.43
N VAL A 75 -2.28 4.81 14.44
CA VAL A 75 -2.93 3.51 14.60
C VAL A 75 -4.44 3.68 14.77
N GLU A 76 -4.86 4.64 15.60
CA GLU A 76 -6.27 4.88 15.89
C GLU A 76 -7.01 5.44 14.65
N GLY A 77 -6.40 6.38 13.93
CA GLY A 77 -6.96 6.94 12.70
C GLY A 77 -7.02 5.92 11.56
N ALA A 78 -6.06 5.00 11.47
CA ALA A 78 -6.10 3.92 10.49
C ALA A 78 -7.35 3.02 10.65
N VAL A 79 -7.81 2.80 11.88
CA VAL A 79 -9.07 2.09 12.15
C VAL A 79 -10.28 2.99 11.90
N ALA A 80 -10.28 4.19 12.49
CA ALA A 80 -11.45 5.08 12.49
C ALA A 80 -11.79 5.65 11.10
N ASP A 81 -10.77 6.04 10.33
CA ASP A 81 -10.95 6.83 9.11
C ASP A 81 -10.73 6.01 7.82
N TYR A 82 -9.96 4.92 7.90
CA TYR A 82 -9.60 4.09 6.74
C TYR A 82 -10.25 2.71 6.74
N GLY A 83 -11.02 2.38 7.78
CA GLY A 83 -11.80 1.13 7.82
C GLY A 83 -10.96 -0.13 8.06
N ALA A 84 -9.72 0.01 8.55
CA ALA A 84 -8.98 -1.15 9.02
C ALA A 84 -9.65 -1.76 10.24
N GLU A 85 -9.77 -3.09 10.28
CA GLU A 85 -10.30 -3.79 11.45
C GLU A 85 -9.29 -3.79 12.61
N GLU A 86 -8.00 -3.90 12.26
CA GLU A 86 -6.88 -3.75 13.20
C GLU A 86 -5.81 -2.85 12.58
N ALA A 87 -5.13 -2.09 13.43
CA ALA A 87 -3.94 -1.36 13.03
C ALA A 87 -2.81 -1.50 14.05
N HIS A 88 -1.57 -1.42 13.57
CA HIS A 88 -0.36 -1.56 14.39
C HIS A 88 0.75 -0.62 13.92
N PRO A 89 1.76 -0.36 14.77
CA PRO A 89 2.95 0.38 14.35
C PRO A 89 3.68 -0.32 13.19
N ILE A 90 4.07 0.43 12.16
CA ILE A 90 4.84 -0.09 11.02
C ILE A 90 6.14 -0.78 11.44
N ALA A 91 6.75 -0.35 12.56
CA ALA A 91 7.95 -0.96 13.11
C ALA A 91 7.76 -2.45 13.44
N THR A 92 6.55 -2.91 13.77
CA THR A 92 6.27 -4.31 14.11
C THR A 92 5.89 -5.17 12.90
N PHE A 93 5.79 -4.57 11.70
CA PHE A 93 5.26 -5.25 10.51
C PHE A 93 6.08 -6.48 10.12
N LEU A 94 7.41 -6.34 9.98
CA LEU A 94 8.29 -7.44 9.55
C LEU A 94 8.29 -8.61 10.55
N ASP A 95 8.12 -8.33 11.84
CA ASP A 95 8.00 -9.37 12.87
C ASP A 95 6.65 -10.10 12.76
N ALA A 96 5.59 -9.36 12.43
CA ALA A 96 4.24 -9.91 12.25
C ALA A 96 4.05 -10.71 10.95
N VAL A 97 4.93 -10.55 9.94
CA VAL A 97 4.85 -11.30 8.65
C VAL A 97 4.67 -12.80 8.87
N ALA A 98 5.42 -13.39 9.81
CA ALA A 98 5.34 -14.82 10.09
C ALA A 98 3.93 -15.27 10.51
N LYS A 99 3.26 -14.49 11.37
CA LYS A 99 1.90 -14.76 11.85
C LYS A 99 0.88 -14.77 10.71
N HIS A 100 1.06 -13.90 9.73
CA HIS A 100 0.16 -13.79 8.58
C HIS A 100 0.41 -14.91 7.57
N VAL A 101 1.67 -15.20 7.27
CA VAL A 101 2.06 -16.23 6.29
C VAL A 101 1.72 -17.64 6.79
N GLU A 102 1.84 -17.91 8.10
CA GLU A 102 1.52 -19.22 8.69
C GLU A 102 0.06 -19.66 8.44
N LYS A 103 -0.86 -18.71 8.34
CA LYS A 103 -2.28 -18.98 8.08
C LYS A 103 -2.61 -19.12 6.59
N ALA A 104 -1.71 -18.69 5.71
CA ALA A 104 -2.00 -18.54 4.30
C ALA A 104 -1.77 -19.85 3.53
N LYS A 105 -2.81 -20.32 2.82
CA LYS A 105 -2.67 -21.33 1.77
C LYS A 105 -2.10 -20.74 0.49
N ARG A 106 -2.47 -19.49 0.19
CA ARG A 106 -1.98 -18.71 -0.95
C ARG A 106 -1.54 -17.34 -0.48
N LEU A 107 -0.34 -16.94 -0.88
CA LEU A 107 0.25 -15.66 -0.55
C LEU A 107 0.27 -14.76 -1.79
N PHE A 108 -0.39 -13.60 -1.71
CA PHE A 108 -0.39 -12.59 -2.76
C PHE A 108 0.60 -11.49 -2.38
N VAL A 109 1.69 -11.35 -3.13
CA VAL A 109 2.72 -10.34 -2.86
C VAL A 109 3.49 -10.01 -4.14
N VAL A 110 3.93 -8.77 -4.27
CA VAL A 110 4.84 -8.34 -5.35
C VAL A 110 6.28 -8.51 -4.87
N LEU A 111 6.96 -9.55 -5.36
CA LEU A 111 8.38 -9.77 -5.08
C LEU A 111 9.28 -8.84 -5.91
N GLY A 112 10.47 -8.56 -5.40
CA GLY A 112 11.49 -7.74 -6.04
C GLY A 112 11.35 -6.24 -5.80
N ARG A 113 10.43 -5.83 -4.91
CA ARG A 113 10.11 -4.41 -4.67
C ARG A 113 10.67 -3.88 -3.35
N ASP A 114 10.55 -4.67 -2.27
CA ASP A 114 11.13 -4.34 -0.97
C ASP A 114 12.05 -5.50 -0.54
N PRO A 115 13.38 -5.36 -0.69
CA PRO A 115 14.32 -6.42 -0.37
C PRO A 115 14.22 -6.92 1.08
N LYS A 116 13.81 -6.07 2.04
CA LYS A 116 13.65 -6.47 3.43
C LYS A 116 12.43 -7.37 3.60
N LEU A 117 11.32 -7.02 2.96
CA LEU A 117 10.12 -7.84 2.96
C LEU A 117 10.36 -9.17 2.23
N ASP A 118 10.99 -9.14 1.06
CA ASP A 118 11.29 -10.33 0.27
C ASP A 118 12.16 -11.33 1.04
N ALA A 119 13.23 -10.84 1.70
CA ALA A 119 14.08 -11.64 2.56
C ALA A 119 13.29 -12.24 3.73
N ARG A 120 12.47 -11.41 4.40
CA ARG A 120 11.66 -11.84 5.55
C ARG A 120 10.63 -12.91 5.18
N LEU A 121 9.99 -12.78 4.02
CA LEU A 121 9.04 -13.78 3.50
C LEU A 121 9.75 -15.10 3.19
N THR A 122 10.93 -15.02 2.57
CA THR A 122 11.74 -16.20 2.23
C THR A 122 12.17 -16.95 3.49
N GLU A 123 12.71 -16.26 4.49
CA GLU A 123 13.05 -16.84 5.81
C GLU A 123 11.83 -17.46 6.49
N THR A 124 10.70 -16.75 6.47
CA THR A 124 9.46 -17.22 7.09
C THR A 124 9.01 -18.54 6.45
N ILE A 125 8.93 -18.59 5.12
CA ILE A 125 8.49 -19.78 4.38
C ILE A 125 9.44 -20.96 4.64
N ASP A 126 10.75 -20.73 4.67
CA ASP A 126 11.72 -21.78 4.98
C ASP A 126 11.55 -22.31 6.41
N SER A 127 11.39 -21.41 7.39
CA SER A 127 11.16 -21.79 8.78
C SER A 127 9.87 -22.60 8.98
N LEU A 128 8.81 -22.30 8.21
CA LEU A 128 7.54 -23.03 8.24
C LEU A 128 7.68 -24.44 7.66
N ARG A 129 8.52 -24.65 6.62
CA ARG A 129 8.79 -26.00 6.08
C ARG A 129 9.38 -26.94 7.12
N LEU A 130 10.26 -26.42 7.99
CA LEU A 130 10.87 -27.18 9.08
C LEU A 130 9.86 -27.59 10.17
N ARG A 131 8.73 -26.86 10.27
CA ARG A 131 7.64 -27.12 11.22
C ARG A 131 6.52 -28.01 10.65
N SER A 132 6.69 -28.57 9.45
CA SER A 132 5.73 -29.50 8.82
C SER A 132 5.31 -30.65 9.73
N ARG A 133 6.22 -31.15 10.59
CA ARG A 133 5.94 -32.20 11.58
C ARG A 133 4.93 -31.79 12.67
N LEU A 134 4.73 -30.49 12.87
CA LEU A 134 3.73 -29.93 13.80
C LEU A 134 2.38 -29.66 13.11
N GLY A 135 2.21 -30.09 11.85
CA GLY A 135 0.99 -29.87 11.06
C GLY A 135 0.88 -28.47 10.45
N ILE A 136 1.91 -27.64 10.59
CA ILE A 136 1.96 -26.30 9.98
C ILE A 136 2.49 -26.45 8.55
N VAL A 137 1.72 -25.96 7.57
CA VAL A 137 2.06 -26.05 6.15
C VAL A 137 2.28 -24.64 5.62
N PRO A 138 3.43 -24.35 4.95
CA PRO A 138 3.63 -23.05 4.32
C PRO A 138 2.64 -22.84 3.15
N PRO A 139 2.46 -21.59 2.68
CA PRO A 139 1.68 -21.34 1.48
C PRO A 139 2.18 -22.18 0.30
N SER A 140 1.26 -22.82 -0.43
CA SER A 140 1.59 -23.64 -1.59
C SER A 140 1.79 -22.81 -2.86
N GLU A 141 1.28 -21.59 -2.88
CA GLU A 141 1.36 -20.67 -4.01
C GLU A 141 1.77 -19.27 -3.54
N ILE A 142 2.68 -18.65 -4.29
CA ILE A 142 2.98 -17.23 -4.21
C ILE A 142 2.53 -16.61 -5.53
N VAL A 143 1.61 -15.66 -5.46
CA VAL A 143 0.94 -15.08 -6.62
C VAL A 143 1.21 -13.58 -6.66
N ASP A 144 1.53 -13.07 -7.85
CA ASP A 144 1.63 -11.64 -8.06
C ASP A 144 0.22 -11.03 -8.19
N PRO A 145 -0.22 -10.17 -7.25
CA PRO A 145 -1.58 -9.63 -7.27
C PRO A 145 -1.84 -8.66 -8.42
N ARG A 146 -0.79 -8.13 -9.08
CA ARG A 146 -0.94 -7.12 -10.14
C ARG A 146 -1.77 -7.60 -11.31
N SER A 147 -1.68 -8.88 -11.67
CA SER A 147 -2.50 -9.48 -12.72
C SER A 147 -4.01 -9.32 -12.46
N ILE A 148 -4.43 -9.40 -11.19
CA ILE A 148 -5.83 -9.23 -10.77
C ILE A 148 -6.14 -7.74 -10.59
N LEU A 149 -5.27 -7.02 -9.87
CA LEU A 149 -5.50 -5.62 -9.52
C LEU A 149 -5.50 -4.71 -10.76
N HIS A 150 -4.67 -4.98 -11.75
CA HIS A 150 -4.59 -4.15 -12.95
C HIS A 150 -5.80 -4.39 -13.86
N GLU A 151 -6.35 -5.60 -13.86
CA GLU A 151 -7.64 -5.88 -14.50
C GLU A 151 -8.80 -5.18 -13.78
N MET A 152 -8.82 -5.19 -12.44
CA MET A 152 -9.80 -4.42 -11.66
C MET A 152 -9.71 -2.93 -11.98
N ARG A 153 -8.51 -2.37 -11.99
CA ARG A 153 -8.26 -0.94 -12.29
C ARG A 153 -8.45 -0.59 -13.77
N LEU A 154 -8.61 -1.57 -14.66
CA LEU A 154 -8.92 -1.33 -16.07
C LEU A 154 -10.34 -0.83 -16.23
N PHE A 155 -11.29 -1.38 -15.48
CA PHE A 155 -12.71 -1.04 -15.51
C PHE A 155 -13.06 -0.12 -14.36
N LYS A 156 -13.43 1.13 -14.67
CA LYS A 156 -13.65 2.18 -13.68
C LYS A 156 -15.08 2.14 -13.20
N ASP A 157 -15.27 2.30 -11.89
CA ASP A 157 -16.59 2.53 -11.34
C ASP A 157 -17.11 3.95 -11.68
N PRO A 158 -18.39 4.26 -11.42
CA PRO A 158 -18.94 5.60 -11.69
C PRO A 158 -18.23 6.74 -10.96
N LEU A 159 -17.76 6.54 -9.73
CA LEU A 159 -17.08 7.55 -8.90
C LEU A 159 -15.66 7.84 -9.42
N GLU A 160 -14.94 6.80 -9.84
CA GLU A 160 -13.65 6.91 -10.52
C GLU A 160 -13.80 7.65 -11.85
N LEU A 161 -14.83 7.32 -12.64
CA LEU A 161 -15.13 8.02 -13.90
C LEU A 161 -15.42 9.50 -13.67
N ASP A 162 -16.18 9.85 -12.65
CA ASP A 162 -16.47 11.25 -12.31
C ASP A 162 -15.21 12.00 -11.88
N SER A 163 -14.35 11.35 -11.09
CA SER A 163 -13.04 11.90 -10.71
C SER A 163 -12.15 12.13 -11.93
N MET A 164 -12.12 11.19 -12.88
CA MET A 164 -11.38 11.32 -14.14
C MET A 164 -11.93 12.44 -15.04
N ARG A 165 -13.26 12.56 -15.16
CA ARG A 165 -13.90 13.65 -15.93
C ARG A 165 -13.54 15.02 -15.35
N ARG A 166 -13.58 15.14 -14.01
CA ARG A 166 -13.17 16.36 -13.32
C ARG A 166 -11.70 16.68 -13.57
N ALA A 167 -10.81 15.71 -13.46
CA ALA A 167 -9.39 15.89 -13.77
C ALA A 167 -9.19 16.37 -15.22
N ALA A 168 -9.87 15.74 -16.18
CA ALA A 168 -9.81 16.14 -17.59
C ALA A 168 -10.32 17.57 -17.82
N ALA A 169 -11.40 17.98 -17.15
CA ALA A 169 -11.94 19.34 -17.25
C ALA A 169 -10.93 20.38 -16.74
N ILE A 170 -10.34 20.14 -15.56
CA ILE A 170 -9.30 21.01 -14.98
C ILE A 170 -8.10 21.13 -15.93
N THR A 171 -7.63 20.00 -16.47
CA THR A 171 -6.52 19.96 -17.43
C THR A 171 -6.85 20.73 -18.71
N ALA A 172 -8.07 20.58 -19.25
CA ALA A 172 -8.50 21.31 -20.43
C ALA A 172 -8.54 22.83 -20.20
N ASP A 173 -9.01 23.27 -19.03
CA ASP A 173 -9.03 24.69 -18.68
C ASP A 173 -7.62 25.27 -18.54
N ALA A 174 -6.69 24.51 -17.93
CA ALA A 174 -5.28 24.88 -17.86
C ALA A 174 -4.64 25.01 -19.25
N HIS A 175 -4.89 24.05 -20.16
CA HIS A 175 -4.39 24.13 -21.54
C HIS A 175 -4.96 25.34 -22.29
N ARG A 176 -6.25 25.64 -22.13
CA ARG A 176 -6.86 26.84 -22.74
C ARG A 176 -6.25 28.12 -22.19
N ALA A 177 -5.94 28.17 -20.89
CA ALA A 177 -5.27 29.30 -20.28
C ALA A 177 -3.85 29.48 -20.83
N ALA A 178 -3.06 28.40 -20.88
CA ALA A 178 -1.72 28.42 -21.45
C ALA A 178 -1.72 28.87 -22.93
N ALA A 179 -2.68 28.38 -23.73
CA ALA A 179 -2.81 28.77 -25.12
C ALA A 179 -3.09 30.27 -25.32
N ARG A 180 -3.88 30.90 -24.43
CA ARG A 180 -4.12 32.35 -24.47
C ARG A 180 -2.88 33.17 -24.15
N GLU A 181 -1.98 32.61 -23.35
CA GLU A 181 -0.74 33.24 -22.90
C GLU A 181 0.45 32.95 -23.83
N ALA A 182 0.30 32.05 -24.80
CA ALA A 182 1.37 31.63 -25.70
C ALA A 182 1.62 32.68 -26.79
N VAL A 183 2.73 33.41 -26.67
CA VAL A 183 3.19 34.40 -27.65
C VAL A 183 4.69 34.25 -27.92
N ALA A 184 5.14 34.68 -29.09
CA ALA A 184 6.54 34.60 -29.48
C ALA A 184 7.45 35.32 -28.47
N GLY A 185 8.60 34.70 -28.16
CA GLY A 185 9.58 35.23 -27.22
C GLY A 185 9.36 34.84 -25.75
N ARG A 186 8.28 34.11 -25.43
CA ARG A 186 8.15 33.43 -24.13
C ARG A 186 8.87 32.08 -24.16
N PHE A 187 9.40 31.69 -23.00
CA PHE A 187 9.97 30.35 -22.79
C PHE A 187 8.86 29.34 -22.45
N GLU A 188 9.16 28.06 -22.65
CA GLU A 188 8.41 26.94 -22.07
C GLU A 188 8.37 27.06 -20.54
#